data_AF-A0A935Y3J4-F1
#
_entry.id   AF-A0A935Y3J4-F1
#
_cell.length_a   1.000
_cell.length_b   1.000
_cell.length_c   1.000
_cell.angle_alpha   90.00
_cell.angle_beta   90.00
_cell.angle_gamma   90.00
#
_symmetry.space_group_name_H-M   'P 1'
#
loop_
_entity.id
_entity.type
_entity.pdbx_description
1 polymer ?
#
loop_
_entity_poly.entity_id
_entity_poly.type
_entity_poly.pdbx_seq_one_letter_code
_entity_poly.pdbx_strand_id
1 'polypeptide(L)'
;MQIMMRDCGVQFLSRDDQWPLEFKGPLHRKHIEVDASISSQHVTGLIFAFSSIESQTETSILLIDPVSIPYIDLSLDILKISESM
;
A
#
# COMPACT_ATOMS: atom_id res chain seq x y z
N MET A 1 2.49 -1.21 -8.09
CA MET A 1 1.69 -2.10 -7.22
C MET A 1 2.26 -3.52 -7.17
N GLN A 2 2.36 -4.25 -8.30
CA GLN A 2 2.76 -5.66 -8.28
C GLN A 2 4.16 -5.93 -7.70
N ILE A 3 5.15 -5.15 -8.13
CA ILE A 3 6.55 -5.26 -7.65
C ILE A 3 6.57 -5.05 -6.13
N MET A 4 5.97 -3.94 -5.66
CA MET A 4 5.83 -3.62 -4.24
C MET A 4 5.13 -4.74 -3.43
N MET A 5 4.03 -5.32 -3.94
CA MET A 5 3.32 -6.40 -3.25
C MET A 5 4.21 -7.66 -3.10
N ARG A 6 5.03 -7.99 -4.12
CA ARG A 6 6.01 -9.08 -4.03
C ARG A 6 7.09 -8.80 -2.98
N ASP A 7 7.58 -7.57 -2.91
CA ASP A 7 8.58 -7.18 -1.91
C ASP A 7 8.05 -7.34 -0.48
N CYS A 8 6.74 -7.14 -0.30
CA CYS A 8 6.03 -7.34 0.96
C CYS A 8 5.59 -8.80 1.20
N GLY A 9 6.03 -9.75 0.37
CA GLY A 9 5.80 -11.19 0.55
C GLY A 9 4.50 -11.74 -0.06
N VAL A 10 3.75 -10.92 -0.82
CA VAL A 10 2.54 -11.37 -1.51
C VAL A 10 2.92 -11.98 -2.86
N GLN A 11 2.50 -13.22 -3.10
CA GLN A 11 2.60 -13.81 -4.43
C GLN A 11 1.51 -13.21 -5.31
N PHE A 12 1.90 -12.86 -6.53
CA PHE A 12 1.05 -12.21 -7.50
C PHE A 12 1.10 -12.98 -8.81
N LEU A 13 -0.05 -13.42 -9.30
CA LEU A 13 -0.21 -14.06 -10.60
C LEU A 13 -1.17 -13.22 -11.45
N SER A 14 -0.69 -12.80 -12.61
CA SER A 14 -1.49 -12.15 -13.66
C SER A 14 -1.26 -12.88 -14.98
N ARG A 15 -2.24 -12.81 -15.88
CA ARG A 15 -2.05 -13.12 -17.29
C ARG A 15 -1.82 -11.79 -18.02
N ASP A 16 -0.58 -11.52 -18.41
CA ASP A 16 -0.21 -10.31 -19.15
C ASP A 16 -0.70 -9.00 -18.50
N ASP A 17 -0.67 -8.94 -17.16
CA ASP A 17 -1.16 -7.80 -16.36
C ASP A 17 -2.64 -7.46 -16.52
N GLN A 18 -3.43 -8.40 -17.04
CA GLN A 18 -4.88 -8.29 -17.18
C GLN A 18 -5.63 -9.03 -16.08
N TRP A 19 -6.87 -8.64 -15.90
CA TRP A 19 -7.81 -9.37 -15.05
C TRP A 19 -8.12 -10.76 -15.62
N PRO A 20 -8.32 -11.78 -14.77
CA PRO A 20 -8.32 -11.72 -13.30
C PRO A 20 -6.90 -11.67 -12.69
N LEU A 21 -6.78 -10.98 -11.56
CA LEU A 21 -5.56 -10.93 -10.75
C LEU A 21 -5.70 -11.87 -9.55
N GLU A 22 -4.69 -12.70 -9.30
CA GLU A 22 -4.64 -13.58 -8.14
C GLU A 22 -3.56 -13.13 -7.16
N PHE A 23 -3.93 -13.06 -5.87
CA PHE A 23 -3.04 -12.67 -4.77
C PHE A 23 -3.01 -13.77 -3.72
N LYS A 24 -1.81 -14.12 -3.25
CA LYS A 24 -1.62 -15.08 -2.15
C LYS A 24 -0.66 -14.51 -1.12
N GLY A 25 -1.19 -14.27 0.09
CA GLY A 25 -0.46 -13.70 1.21
C GLY A 25 0.35 -14.72 2.04
N PRO A 26 0.81 -14.32 3.25
CA PRO A 26 0.47 -13.06 3.93
C PRO A 26 1.24 -11.83 3.42
N LEU A 27 0.62 -10.66 3.52
CA LEU A 27 1.29 -9.37 3.34
C LEU A 27 2.06 -9.04 4.62
N HIS A 28 3.32 -8.64 4.48
CA HIS A 28 4.18 -8.25 5.60
C HIS A 28 4.49 -6.76 5.51
N ARG A 29 4.37 -6.04 6.63
CA ARG A 29 4.88 -4.67 6.74
C ARG A 29 6.40 -4.68 6.60
N LYS A 30 6.93 -3.81 5.75
CA LYS A 30 8.37 -3.60 5.55
C LYS A 30 8.64 -2.12 5.26
N HIS A 31 9.90 -1.71 5.39
CA HIS A 31 10.35 -0.45 4.83
C HIS A 31 10.35 -0.58 3.29
N ILE A 32 9.62 0.30 2.62
CA ILE A 32 9.48 0.27 1.17
C ILE A 32 9.54 1.68 0.58
N GLU A 33 10.03 1.76 -0.65
CA GLU A 33 9.99 2.97 -1.47
C GLU A 33 8.95 2.80 -2.58
N VAL A 34 8.18 3.85 -2.82
CA VAL A 34 7.06 3.82 -3.76
C VAL A 34 7.09 5.06 -4.62
N ASP A 35 7.15 4.85 -5.94
CA ASP A 35 6.90 5.92 -6.91
C ASP A 35 5.43 6.36 -6.81
N ALA A 36 5.24 7.57 -6.29
CA ALA A 36 3.96 8.20 -6.05
C ALA A 36 3.60 9.24 -7.13
N SER A 37 4.34 9.27 -8.25
CA SER A 37 4.09 10.17 -9.38
C SER A 37 2.93 9.70 -10.27
N ILE A 38 2.60 8.41 -10.22
CA ILE A 38 1.71 7.77 -11.21
C ILE A 38 0.24 7.83 -10.78
N SER A 39 -0.08 7.40 -9.55
CA SER A 39 -1.49 7.23 -9.15
C SER A 39 -1.70 7.15 -7.63
N SER A 40 -2.62 7.97 -7.11
CA SER A 40 -2.99 8.03 -5.69
C SER A 40 -3.56 6.72 -5.15
N GLN A 41 -4.42 6.05 -5.93
CA GLN A 41 -5.06 4.78 -5.54
C GLN A 41 -4.06 3.70 -5.14
N HIS A 42 -2.85 3.71 -5.73
CA HIS A 42 -1.82 2.75 -5.36
C HIS A 42 -1.25 3.02 -3.96
N VAL A 43 -1.02 4.29 -3.64
CA VAL A 43 -0.51 4.72 -2.33
C VAL A 43 -1.59 4.56 -1.26
N THR A 44 -2.84 4.97 -1.55
CA THR A 44 -3.97 4.81 -0.63
C THR A 44 -4.21 3.34 -0.27
N GLY A 45 -4.28 2.45 -1.28
CA GLY A 45 -4.46 1.02 -1.04
C GLY A 45 -3.36 0.42 -0.18
N LEU A 46 -2.11 0.86 -0.39
CA LEU A 46 -0.97 0.44 0.43
C LEU A 46 -1.09 0.92 1.87
N ILE A 47 -1.42 2.21 2.08
CA ILE A 47 -1.59 2.80 3.42
C ILE A 47 -2.62 1.99 4.22
N PHE A 48 -3.76 1.67 3.61
CA PHE A 48 -4.81 0.87 4.26
C PHE A 48 -4.41 -0.58 4.50
N ALA A 49 -3.75 -1.21 3.51
CA ALA A 49 -3.29 -2.59 3.66
C ALA A 49 -2.26 -2.69 4.79
N PHE A 50 -1.31 -1.75 4.86
CA PHE A 50 -0.32 -1.73 5.93
C PHE A 50 -0.99 -1.43 7.26
N SER A 51 -1.84 -0.40 7.39
CA SER A 51 -2.49 -0.06 8.66
C SER A 51 -3.28 -1.23 9.28
N SER A 52 -3.84 -2.12 8.45
CA SER A 52 -4.58 -3.31 8.91
C SER A 52 -3.73 -4.44 9.52
N ILE A 53 -2.41 -4.43 9.36
CA ILE A 53 -1.52 -5.49 9.86
C ILE A 53 -1.00 -5.15 11.25
N GLU A 54 -1.32 -5.95 12.27
CA GLU A 54 -0.68 -5.80 13.58
C GLU A 54 0.82 -6.11 13.50
N SER A 55 1.66 -5.20 13.97
CA SER A 55 3.12 -5.33 13.93
C SER A 55 3.74 -4.60 15.12
N GLN A 56 4.65 -5.27 15.82
CA GLN A 56 5.46 -4.68 16.89
C GLN A 56 6.69 -3.92 16.36
N THR A 57 7.02 -4.12 15.08
CA THR A 57 8.11 -3.42 14.41
C THR A 57 7.59 -2.18 13.70
N GLU A 58 8.28 -1.07 13.94
CA GLU A 58 8.09 0.17 13.20
C GLU A 58 8.50 -0.03 11.74
N THR A 59 7.71 0.51 10.81
CA THR A 59 7.97 0.44 9.37
C THR A 59 7.62 1.77 8.73
N SER A 60 8.22 2.07 7.59
CA SER A 60 7.97 3.31 6.84
C SER A 60 7.69 3.05 5.36
N ILE A 61 6.89 3.92 4.77
CA ILE A 61 6.66 3.99 3.33
C ILE A 61 7.26 5.32 2.85
N LEU A 62 8.33 5.27 2.07
CA LEU A 62 8.91 6.45 1.45
C LEU A 62 8.24 6.69 0.09
N LEU A 63 7.67 7.88 -0.10
CA LEU A 63 7.04 8.28 -1.35
C LEU A 63 8.02 9.10 -2.19
N ILE A 64 8.31 8.61 -3.39
CA ILE A 64 9.11 9.32 -4.40
C ILE A 64 8.16 10.13 -5.28
N ASP A 65 8.44 11.42 -5.45
CA ASP A 65 7.67 12.37 -6.26
C ASP A 65 6.14 12.34 -6.04
N PRO A 66 5.66 12.60 -4.80
CA PRO A 66 4.24 12.52 -4.49
C PRO A 66 3.44 13.64 -5.17
N VAL A 67 2.66 13.29 -6.22
CA VAL A 67 1.81 14.26 -6.94
C VAL A 67 0.41 14.40 -6.35
N SER A 68 -0.04 13.43 -5.56
CA SER A 68 -1.42 13.31 -5.08
C SER A 68 -1.58 13.58 -3.58
N ILE A 69 -0.84 14.56 -3.04
CA ILE A 69 -0.77 14.86 -1.60
C ILE A 69 -2.17 15.00 -0.95
N PRO A 70 -3.13 15.75 -1.52
CA PRO A 70 -4.46 15.89 -0.89
C PRO A 70 -5.22 14.57 -0.72
N TYR A 71 -5.00 13.59 -1.62
CA TYR A 71 -5.63 12.28 -1.51
C TYR A 71 -4.94 11.39 -0.47
N ILE A 72 -3.62 11.57 -0.29
CA ILE A 72 -2.86 10.91 0.77
C ILE A 72 -3.35 11.42 2.13
N ASP A 73 -3.47 12.73 2.29
CA ASP A 73 -3.99 13.36 3.51
C ASP A 73 -5.39 12.84 3.84
N LEU A 74 -6.29 12.84 2.86
CA LEU A 74 -7.64 12.28 3.02
C LEU A 74 -7.60 10.81 3.48
N SER A 75 -6.71 10.00 2.91
CA SER A 75 -6.57 8.58 3.29
C SER A 75 -6.13 8.45 4.75
N LEU A 76 -5.17 9.26 5.18
CA LEU A 76 -4.71 9.28 6.57
C LEU A 76 -5.80 9.76 7.54
N ASP A 77 -6.59 10.74 7.15
CA ASP A 77 -7.69 11.24 7.98
C ASP A 77 -8.79 10.18 8.17
N ILE A 78 -9.11 9.41 7.13
CA ILE A 78 -10.03 8.26 7.24
C ILE A 78 -9.52 7.22 8.24
N LEU A 79 -8.22 6.91 8.24
CA LEU A 79 -7.64 5.97 9.20
C LEU A 79 -7.76 6.48 10.64
N LYS A 80 -7.43 7.76 10.88
CA LYS A 80 -7.55 8.37 12.22
C LYS A 80 -8.99 8.31 12.74
N ILE A 81 -9.97 8.54 11.87
CA ILE A 81 -11.39 8.45 12.23
C ILE A 81 -11.74 7.00 12.61
N SER A 82 -11.26 6.01 11.84
CA SER A 82 -11.57 4.60 12.08
C SER A 82 -11.02 4.05 13.41
N GLU A 83 -9.90 4.58 13.91
CA GLU A 83 -9.31 4.18 15.21
C GLU A 83 -10.09 4.73 16.41
N SER A 84 -10.93 5.75 16.21
CA SER A 84 -11.72 6.39 17.27
C SER A 84 -13.09 5.74 17.52
N MET A 85 -13.44 4.71 16.75
CA MET A 85 -14.67 3.93 16.84
C MET A 85 -14.45 2.60 17.57
#